data_AF-A0A101X918-F1
#
_entry.id   AF-A0A101X918-F1
#
_cell.length_a   1.000
_cell.length_b   1.000
_cell.length_c   1.000
_cell.angle_alpha   90.00
_cell.angle_beta   90.00
_cell.angle_gamma   90.00
#
_symmetry.space_group_name_H-M   'P 1'
#
loop_
_entity.id
_entity.type
_entity.pdbx_description
1 polymer ?
#
loop_
_entity_poly.entity_id
_entity_poly.type
_entity_poly.pdbx_seq_one_letter_code
_entity_poly.pdbx_strand_id
1 'polypeptide(L)' 'MFVYVMMAYGSALIVLGLVSGEDSLALFGLALLLLSNLHAIASLLRRRTRHRIDEELRSAS' A
#
# COMPACT_ATOMS: atom_id res chain seq x y z
N MET A 1 9.80 -7.24 10.51
CA MET A 1 9.72 -8.70 10.27
C MET A 1 8.38 -9.10 9.69
N PHE A 2 7.26 -8.96 10.41
CA PHE A 2 5.91 -9.34 9.94
C PHE A 2 5.53 -8.75 8.56
N VAL A 3 5.75 -7.44 8.35
CA VAL A 3 5.45 -6.77 7.06
C VAL A 3 6.22 -7.39 5.89
N TYR A 4 7.51 -7.72 6.08
CA TYR A 4 8.32 -8.30 5.01
C TYR A 4 7.87 -9.72 4.63
N VAL A 5 7.47 -10.51 5.62
CA VAL A 5 6.93 -11.86 5.39
C VAL A 5 5.62 -11.76 4.61
N MET A 6 4.72 -10.86 5.03
CA MET A 6 3.45 -10.64 4.34
C MET A 6 3.64 -10.09 2.92
N MET A 7 4.66 -9.25 2.71
CA MET A 7 5.00 -8.77 1.38
C MET A 7 5.49 -9.90 0.48
N ALA A 8 6.42 -10.73 0.95
CA ALA A 8 6.91 -11.88 0.20
C ALA A 8 5.80 -12.89 -0.12
N TYR A 9 4.91 -13.13 0.83
CA TYR A 9 3.78 -14.04 0.65
C TYR A 9 2.75 -13.48 -0.34
N GLY A 10 2.41 -12.20 -0.21
CA GLY A 10 1.50 -11.51 -1.14
C GLY A 10 2.03 -11.48 -2.56
N SER A 11 3.32 -11.19 -2.77
CA SER A 11 3.92 -11.21 -4.10
C SER A 11 4.01 -12.63 -4.68
N ALA A 12 4.27 -13.66 -3.87
CA ALA A 12 4.21 -15.06 -4.32
C ALA A 12 2.80 -15.45 -4.78
N LEU A 13 1.75 -15.02 -4.08
CA LEU A 13 0.36 -15.27 -4.46
C LEU A 13 -0.05 -14.56 -5.75
N ILE A 14 0.49 -13.36 -6.01
CA ILE A 14 0.29 -12.66 -7.29
C ILE A 14 0.89 -13.47 -8.44
N VAL A 15 2.15 -13.89 -8.29
CA VAL A 15 2.83 -14.69 -9.32
C VAL A 15 2.07 -16.00 -9.54
N LEU A 16 1.67 -16.67 -8.46
CA LEU A 16 0.93 -17.93 -8.56
C LEU A 16 -0.42 -17.74 -9.25
N GLY A 17 -1.19 -16.70 -8.90
CA GLY A 17 -2.49 -16.40 -9.51
C GLY A 17 -2.37 -16.09 -11.00
N LEU A 18 -1.34 -15.35 -11.41
CA LEU A 18 -1.06 -15.08 -12.82
C LEU A 18 -0.67 -16.36 -13.60
N VAL A 19 0.11 -17.25 -12.98
CA VAL A 19 0.54 -18.51 -13.59
C VAL A 19 -0.61 -19.53 -13.67
N SER A 20 -1.48 -19.57 -12.65
CA SER A 20 -2.63 -20.48 -12.62
C SER A 20 -3.86 -19.95 -13.39
N GLY A 21 -3.86 -18.67 -13.79
CA GLY A 21 -5.02 -18.02 -14.39
C GLY A 21 -6.14 -17.74 -13.38
N GLU A 22 -5.82 -17.71 -12.08
CA GLU A 22 -6.76 -17.42 -11.00
C GLU A 22 -6.67 -15.95 -10.57
N ASP A 23 -7.51 -15.12 -11.17
CA ASP A 23 -7.57 -13.68 -10.89
C ASP A 23 -7.85 -13.38 -9.41
N SER A 24 -8.65 -14.23 -8.74
CA SER A 24 -8.97 -14.10 -7.31
C SER A 24 -7.73 -14.22 -6.44
N LEU A 25 -6.79 -15.10 -6.79
CA LEU A 25 -5.55 -15.32 -6.07
C LEU A 25 -4.60 -14.13 -6.24
N ALA A 26 -4.52 -13.60 -7.46
CA ALA A 26 -3.74 -12.40 -7.75
C ALA A 26 -4.30 -11.16 -7.02
N LEU A 27 -5.63 -10.97 -7.04
CA LEU A 27 -6.31 -9.92 -6.29
C LEU A 27 -6.08 -10.05 -4.78
N PHE A 28 -6.11 -11.27 -4.25
CA PHE A 28 -5.86 -11.51 -2.84
C PHE A 28 -4.41 -11.16 -2.45
N GLY A 29 -3.42 -11.53 -3.27
CA GLY A 29 -2.03 -11.14 -3.06
C GLY A 29 -1.82 -9.62 -3.11
N LEU A 30 -2.51 -8.92 -4.02
CA LEU A 30 -2.52 -7.45 -4.07
C LEU A 30 -3.13 -6.82 -2.81
N ALA A 31 -4.25 -7.36 -2.33
CA ALA A 31 -4.89 -6.90 -1.10
C ALA A 31 -3.97 -7.08 0.12
N LEU A 32 -3.27 -8.22 0.20
CA LEU A 32 -2.26 -8.49 1.23
C LEU A 32 -1.11 -7.48 1.19
N LEU A 33 -0.60 -7.16 0.00
CA LEU A 33 0.43 -6.14 -0.18
C LEU A 33 -0.04 -4.77 0.30
N LEU A 34 -1.28 -4.39 -0.04
CA LEU A 34 -1.87 -3.13 0.39
C LEU A 34 -1.99 -3.07 1.92
N LEU A 35 -2.52 -4.12 2.54
CA LEU A 35 -2.74 -4.19 3.98
C LEU A 35 -1.41 -4.17 4.75
N SER A 36 -0.40 -4.88 4.24
CA SER A 36 0.96 -4.90 4.82
C SER A 36 1.63 -3.54 4.80
N ASN A 37 1.28 -2.70 3.81
CA ASN A 37 1.84 -1.36 3.62
C ASN A 37 0.90 -0.25 4.10
N LEU A 38 -0.21 -0.58 4.77
CA LEU A 38 -1.18 0.41 5.22
C LEU A 38 -0.54 1.46 6.14
N HIS A 39 0.43 1.06 6.96
CA HIS A 39 1.18 1.97 7.81
C HIS A 39 2.01 3.00 7.02
N ALA A 40 2.63 2.56 5.92
CA ALA A 40 3.39 3.44 5.02
C ALA A 40 2.45 4.40 4.28
N ILE A 41 1.33 3.87 3.76
CA ILE A 41 0.27 4.65 3.09
C ILE A 41 -0.31 5.70 4.04
N ALA A 42 -0.63 5.33 5.29
CA ALA A 42 -1.12 6.26 6.30
C ALA A 42 -0.11 7.37 6.62
N SER A 43 1.20 7.05 6.71
CA SER A 43 2.23 8.06 6.92
C SER A 43 2.35 9.02 5.73
N LEU A 44 2.22 8.49 4.50
CA LEU A 44 2.27 9.25 3.26
C LEU A 44 1.07 10.19 3.14
N LEU A 45 -0.12 9.68 3.47
CA LEU A 45 -1.35 10.47 3.50
C LEU A 45 -1.24 11.61 4.51
N ARG A 46 -0.72 11.32 5.71
CA ARG A 46 -0.52 12.32 6.77
C ARG A 46 0.48 13.40 6.39
N ARG A 47 1.55 13.06 5.66
CA ARG A 47 2.52 14.03 5.10
C ARG A 47 1.87 14.92 4.03
N ARG A 48 1.08 14.33 3.12
CA ARG A 48 0.33 15.09 2.10
C ARG A 48 -0.65 16.07 2.73
N THR A 49 -1.35 15.66 3.79
CA THR A 49 -2.28 16.53 4.52
C THR A 49 -1.55 17.69 5.20
N ARG A 50 -0.39 17.46 5.84
CA ARG A 50 0.40 18.54 6.46
C ARG A 50 0.89 19.57 5.44
N HIS A 51 1.44 19.12 4.32
CA HIS A 51 1.96 20.03 3.29
C HIS A 51 0.88 20.97 2.73
N ARG A 52 -0.34 20.46 2.55
CA ARG A 52 -1.46 21.25 2.06
C ARG A 52 -1.89 22.35 3.04
N ILE A 53 -1.86 22.06 4.35
CA ILE A 53 -2.23 23.03 5.39
C ILE A 53 -1.17 24.15 5.49
N ASP A 54 0.12 23.79 5.39
CA ASP A 54 1.22 24.78 5.43
C ASP A 54 1.21 25.68 4.16
N GLU A 55 0.80 25.16 3.00
CA GLU A 55 0.61 25.94 1.78
C GLU A 55 -0.56 26.93 1.89
N GLU A 56 -1.70 26.51 2.44
CA GLU A 56 -2.85 27.40 2.65
C GLU A 56 -2.51 28.55 3.59
N LEU A 57 -1.81 28.29 4.70
CA LEU A 57 -1.34 29.32 5.64
C LEU A 57 -0.38 30.34 5.02
N ARG A 58 0.49 29.91 4.09
CA ARG A 58 1.43 30.79 3.38
C ARG A 58 0.77 31.64 2.30
N SER A 59 -0.30 31.15 1.68
CA SER A 59 -1.07 31.90 0.67
C SER A 59 -2.01 32.96 1.28
N ALA A 60 -2.27 32.87 2.58
CA ALA A 60 -3.17 33.77 3.32
C ALA A 60 -2.44 34.90 4.09
N SER A 61 -1.10 34.93 4.05
CA SER A 61 -0.23 35.95 4.69
C SER A 61 0.40 36.86 3.65
#